data_AF-A0A4Q2X8V7-F1
#
_entry.id   AF-A0A4Q2X8V7-F1
#
_cell.length_a   1.000
_cell.length_b   1.000
_cell.length_c   1.000
_cell.angle_alpha   90.00
_cell.angle_beta   90.00
_cell.angle_gamma   90.00
#
_symmetry.space_group_name_H-M   'P 1'
#
loop_
_entity.id
_entity.type
_entity.pdbx_description
1 polymer ?
#
loop_
_entity_poly.entity_id
_entity_poly.type
_entity_poly.pdbx_seq_one_letter_code
_entity_poly.pdbx_strand_id
1 'polypeptide(L)'
;MNASNWLWNEIHGFFETDDGSLPEIRINHANSQAVVSGFAFLRSLPASASQEPFSFWSLTDDAERPVDSVPNAAALVVSGDAQPFHMIISGIRMCNVTLPDLGVFIFPDQLALDYRMGSHWDGTKVEVLFRLVAELLAQDPGASLSLEVLPPDVEKARFHEAWNRFIHECP
;
A
#
# COMPACT_ATOMS: atom_id res chain seq x y z
N MET A 1 23.86 8.70 -2.17
CA MET A 1 23.80 8.09 -0.83
C MET A 1 22.71 7.04 -0.87
N ASN A 2 22.91 5.87 -0.27
CA ASN A 2 21.84 4.86 -0.21
C ASN A 2 20.77 5.35 0.78
N ALA A 3 19.56 5.63 0.30
CA ALA A 3 18.50 6.23 1.12
C ALA A 3 18.14 5.33 2.31
N SER A 4 18.22 4.02 2.06
CA SER A 4 18.04 2.93 3.02
C SER A 4 18.64 3.21 4.41
N ASN A 5 19.86 3.74 4.50
CA ASN A 5 20.54 3.91 5.80
C ASN A 5 19.95 5.04 6.64
N TRP A 6 19.78 6.23 6.05
CA TRP A 6 19.23 7.36 6.81
C TRP A 6 17.75 7.14 7.08
N LEU A 7 17.01 6.61 6.09
CA LEU A 7 15.59 6.34 6.20
C LEU A 7 15.34 5.35 7.34
N TRP A 8 16.06 4.23 7.36
CA TRP A 8 15.95 3.25 8.44
C TRP A 8 16.24 3.88 9.81
N ASN A 9 17.33 4.62 9.96
CA ASN A 9 17.67 5.25 11.23
C ASN A 9 16.54 6.18 11.73
N GLU A 10 15.84 6.85 10.82
CA GLU A 10 14.72 7.74 11.18
C GLU A 10 13.42 7.01 11.52
N ILE A 11 13.06 5.95 10.78
CA ILE A 11 11.72 5.35 10.86
C ILE A 11 11.68 3.84 11.15
N HIS A 12 12.78 3.19 11.50
CA HIS A 12 12.80 1.75 11.85
C HIS A 12 11.77 1.36 12.91
N GLY A 13 11.48 2.25 13.88
CA GLY A 13 10.49 2.01 14.93
C GLY A 13 9.06 1.72 14.43
N PHE A 14 8.71 2.14 13.21
CA PHE A 14 7.42 1.84 12.57
C PHE A 14 7.34 0.44 12.00
N PHE A 15 8.47 -0.29 11.95
CA PHE A 15 8.58 -1.54 11.21
C PHE A 15 9.18 -2.68 12.03
N GLU A 16 10.13 -2.42 12.93
CA GLU A 16 10.99 -3.47 13.47
C GLU A 16 10.38 -4.30 14.61
N THR A 17 9.55 -3.68 15.47
CA THR A 17 9.04 -4.32 16.68
C THR A 17 7.64 -4.83 16.43
N ASP A 18 7.48 -6.15 16.30
CA ASP A 18 6.16 -6.77 16.21
C ASP A 18 5.42 -6.64 17.55
N ASP A 19 4.52 -5.68 17.63
CA ASP A 19 3.61 -5.45 18.76
C ASP A 19 2.20 -6.02 18.52
N GLY A 20 2.03 -6.78 17.43
CA GLY A 20 0.76 -7.34 16.97
C GLY A 20 -0.13 -6.34 16.23
N SER A 21 0.27 -5.08 16.08
CA SER A 21 -0.45 -4.12 15.24
C SER A 21 -0.21 -4.36 13.74
N LEU A 22 -1.09 -3.79 12.93
CA LEU A 22 -0.95 -3.74 11.46
C LEU A 22 -1.01 -2.26 11.06
N PRO A 23 0.10 -1.52 11.15
CA PRO A 23 0.12 -0.13 10.77
C PRO A 23 -0.24 0.01 9.29
N GLU A 24 -0.97 1.08 8.98
CA GLU A 24 -1.54 1.26 7.66
C GLU A 24 -1.14 2.62 7.07
N ILE A 25 -0.68 2.57 5.82
CA ILE A 25 -0.33 3.70 4.98
C ILE A 25 -1.47 3.92 3.98
N ARG A 26 -2.12 5.07 4.05
CA ARG A 26 -3.28 5.44 3.23
C ARG A 26 -2.89 6.41 2.12
N ILE A 27 -3.17 6.04 0.87
CA ILE A 27 -3.10 6.90 -0.30
C ILE A 27 -4.52 7.41 -0.61
N ASN A 28 -4.80 8.66 -0.24
CA ASN A 28 -6.08 9.31 -0.47
C ASN A 28 -6.07 9.98 -1.84
N HIS A 29 -6.89 9.49 -2.77
CA HIS A 29 -6.96 10.03 -4.13
C HIS A 29 -8.03 11.12 -4.22
N ALA A 30 -7.70 12.23 -4.87
CA ALA A 30 -8.66 13.24 -5.28
C ALA A 30 -9.50 12.77 -6.49
N ASN A 31 -8.93 11.86 -7.30
CA ASN A 31 -9.60 11.22 -8.43
C ASN A 31 -9.78 9.71 -8.19
N SER A 32 -11.02 9.24 -8.05
CA SER A 32 -11.33 7.83 -7.82
C SER A 32 -10.84 6.89 -8.93
N GLN A 33 -10.64 7.37 -10.16
CA GLN A 33 -10.04 6.55 -11.23
C GLN A 33 -8.58 6.17 -10.93
N ALA A 34 -7.89 6.93 -10.08
CA ALA A 34 -6.53 6.61 -9.66
C ALA A 34 -6.48 5.40 -8.70
N VAL A 35 -7.57 5.08 -8.01
CA VAL A 35 -7.70 3.82 -7.28
C VAL A 35 -7.64 2.65 -8.27
N VAL A 36 -8.35 2.77 -9.40
CA VAL A 36 -8.41 1.74 -10.45
C VAL A 36 -7.03 1.51 -11.06
N SER A 37 -6.30 2.59 -11.39
CA SER A 37 -4.96 2.49 -11.97
C SER A 37 -3.92 2.05 -10.94
N GLY A 38 -3.99 2.53 -9.70
CA GLY A 38 -3.11 2.10 -8.60
C GLY A 38 -3.27 0.61 -8.27
N PHE A 39 -4.51 0.12 -8.24
CA PHE A 39 -4.77 -1.31 -8.09
C PHE A 39 -4.23 -2.12 -9.27
N ALA A 40 -4.44 -1.65 -10.51
CA ALA A 40 -3.90 -2.31 -11.70
C ALA A 40 -2.36 -2.34 -11.67
N PHE A 41 -1.72 -1.26 -11.23
CA PHE A 41 -0.28 -1.19 -11.04
C PHE A 41 0.20 -2.24 -10.02
N LEU A 42 -0.41 -2.34 -8.84
CA LEU A 42 -0.08 -3.37 -7.86
C LEU A 42 -0.18 -4.78 -8.42
N ARG A 43 -1.24 -5.05 -9.20
CA ARG A 43 -1.46 -6.35 -9.87
C ARG A 43 -0.45 -6.62 -10.99
N SER A 44 0.18 -5.59 -11.56
CA SER A 44 1.19 -5.71 -12.61
C SER A 44 2.60 -6.01 -12.09
N LEU A 45 2.85 -5.78 -10.80
CA LEU A 45 4.15 -6.03 -10.19
C LEU A 45 4.44 -7.54 -10.18
N PRO A 46 5.71 -7.96 -10.35
CA PRO A 46 6.07 -9.36 -10.16
C PRO A 46 5.75 -9.75 -8.72
N ALA A 47 4.77 -10.63 -8.56
CA ALA A 47 4.35 -11.18 -7.27
C ALA A 47 4.30 -12.70 -7.37
N SER A 48 4.63 -13.39 -6.28
CA SER A 48 4.34 -14.82 -6.19
C SER A 48 2.83 -14.95 -5.99
N ALA A 49 2.18 -15.76 -6.84
CA ALA A 49 0.74 -15.95 -6.83
C ALA A 49 0.22 -16.12 -5.39
N SER A 50 -0.83 -15.38 -5.04
CA SER A 50 -1.51 -15.52 -3.76
C SER A 50 -1.78 -16.99 -3.45
N GLN A 51 -1.54 -17.39 -2.21
CA GLN A 51 -1.83 -18.75 -1.76
C GLN A 51 -3.34 -19.02 -1.67
N GLU A 52 -4.18 -17.98 -1.63
CA GLU A 52 -5.64 -18.08 -1.57
C GLU A 52 -6.35 -17.20 -2.61
N PRO A 53 -7.48 -17.66 -3.17
CA PRO A 53 -8.27 -16.85 -4.08
C PRO A 53 -8.92 -15.70 -3.32
N PHE A 54 -8.57 -14.46 -3.67
CA PHE A 54 -9.24 -13.28 -3.12
C PHE A 54 -10.62 -13.11 -3.72
N SER A 55 -11.55 -12.63 -2.91
CA SER A 55 -12.91 -12.33 -3.29
C SER A 55 -13.29 -10.89 -2.93
N PHE A 56 -14.35 -10.41 -3.57
CA PHE A 56 -15.05 -9.20 -3.20
C PHE A 56 -16.56 -9.46 -3.24
N TRP A 57 -17.34 -8.68 -2.50
CA TRP A 57 -18.80 -8.73 -2.57
C TRP A 57 -19.31 -7.88 -3.72
N SER A 58 -19.92 -8.49 -4.73
CA SER A 58 -20.61 -7.78 -5.81
C SER A 58 -22.02 -7.39 -5.35
N LEU A 59 -22.31 -6.09 -5.45
CA LEU A 59 -23.65 -5.55 -5.18
C LEU A 59 -24.60 -5.80 -6.35
N THR A 60 -24.08 -5.90 -7.58
CA THR A 60 -24.87 -6.22 -8.77
C THR A 60 -25.38 -7.66 -8.76
N ASP A 61 -24.52 -8.61 -8.39
CA ASP A 61 -24.84 -10.04 -8.39
C ASP A 61 -25.36 -10.53 -7.01
N ASP A 62 -25.31 -9.67 -5.99
CA ASP A 62 -25.59 -9.97 -4.58
C ASP A 62 -24.88 -11.24 -4.09
N ALA A 63 -23.59 -11.33 -4.42
CA ALA A 63 -22.79 -12.52 -4.21
C ALA A 63 -21.30 -12.22 -4.08
N GLU A 64 -20.59 -13.16 -3.45
CA GLU A 64 -19.13 -13.17 -3.42
C GLU A 64 -18.58 -13.60 -4.78
N ARG A 65 -17.61 -12.83 -5.30
CA ARG A 65 -16.94 -13.09 -6.58
C ARG A 65 -15.44 -13.08 -6.42
N PRO A 66 -14.70 -13.98 -7.12
CA PRO A 66 -13.25 -13.90 -7.17
C PRO A 66 -12.81 -12.57 -7.78
N VAL A 67 -11.78 -11.94 -7.20
CA VAL A 67 -11.16 -10.70 -7.72
C VAL A 67 -10.74 -10.88 -9.18
N ASP A 68 -10.23 -12.06 -9.53
CA ASP A 68 -9.77 -12.40 -10.88
C ASP A 68 -10.89 -12.81 -11.85
N SER A 69 -12.16 -12.83 -11.39
CA SER A 69 -13.31 -13.09 -12.26
C SER A 69 -13.74 -11.88 -13.09
N VAL A 70 -13.09 -10.72 -12.90
CA VAL A 70 -13.38 -9.46 -13.58
C VAL A 70 -12.08 -8.79 -14.03
N PRO A 71 -12.10 -7.91 -15.05
CA PRO A 71 -10.89 -7.24 -15.53
C PRO A 71 -10.20 -6.38 -14.45
N ASN A 72 -10.97 -5.72 -13.60
CA ASN A 72 -10.46 -4.91 -12.49
C ASN A 72 -11.54 -4.76 -11.40
N ALA A 73 -11.36 -5.42 -10.26
CA ALA A 73 -12.32 -5.37 -9.16
C ALA A 73 -12.40 -3.97 -8.49
N ALA A 74 -11.32 -3.19 -8.50
CA ALA A 74 -11.34 -1.82 -7.98
C ALA A 74 -12.23 -0.89 -8.80
N ALA A 75 -12.36 -1.13 -10.12
CA ALA A 75 -13.30 -0.39 -10.95
C ALA A 75 -14.75 -0.55 -10.48
N LEU A 76 -15.12 -1.74 -9.98
CA LEU A 76 -16.46 -2.02 -9.45
C LEU A 76 -16.67 -1.36 -8.08
N VAL A 77 -15.63 -1.26 -7.26
CA VAL A 77 -15.70 -0.51 -5.99
C VAL A 77 -15.92 0.98 -6.27
N VAL A 78 -15.18 1.54 -7.23
CA VAL A 78 -15.28 2.95 -7.62
C VAL A 78 -16.63 3.28 -8.27
N SER A 79 -17.23 2.38 -9.05
CA SER A 79 -18.55 2.58 -9.64
C SER A 79 -19.71 2.37 -8.66
N GLY A 80 -19.44 1.77 -7.49
CA GLY A 80 -20.47 1.40 -6.50
C GLY A 80 -21.15 0.07 -6.79
N ASP A 81 -20.59 -0.77 -7.68
CA ASP A 81 -21.08 -2.10 -8.03
C ASP A 81 -20.48 -3.22 -7.14
N ALA A 82 -19.52 -2.88 -6.28
CA ALA A 82 -18.91 -3.77 -5.31
C ALA A 82 -18.64 -3.05 -3.97
N GLN A 83 -18.61 -3.82 -2.88
CA GLN A 83 -18.14 -3.30 -1.59
C GLN A 83 -16.61 -3.15 -1.57
N PRO A 84 -16.07 -2.24 -0.74
CA PRO A 84 -14.64 -2.23 -0.42
C PRO A 84 -14.17 -3.61 0.02
N PHE A 85 -12.95 -3.98 -0.38
CA PHE A 85 -12.39 -5.29 -0.08
C PHE A 85 -10.91 -5.17 0.30
N HIS A 86 -10.41 -6.26 0.87
CA HIS A 86 -9.04 -6.40 1.35
C HIS A 86 -8.42 -7.66 0.75
N MET A 87 -7.15 -7.57 0.36
CA MET A 87 -6.37 -8.72 -0.10
C MET A 87 -4.92 -8.62 0.32
N ILE A 88 -4.26 -9.76 0.48
CA ILE A 88 -2.82 -9.80 0.79
C ILE A 88 -2.05 -9.96 -0.52
N ILE A 89 -1.07 -9.10 -0.78
CA ILE A 89 -0.18 -9.27 -1.92
C ILE A 89 1.19 -9.70 -1.40
N SER A 90 1.56 -10.94 -1.71
CA SER A 90 2.81 -11.55 -1.30
C SER A 90 3.87 -11.48 -2.40
N GLY A 91 5.13 -11.35 -1.99
CA GLY A 91 6.27 -11.45 -2.90
C GLY A 91 6.37 -10.32 -3.93
N ILE A 92 5.83 -9.14 -3.63
CA ILE A 92 6.00 -7.94 -4.46
C ILE A 92 7.50 -7.70 -4.66
N ARG A 93 7.94 -7.66 -5.92
CA ARG A 93 9.33 -7.38 -6.27
C ARG A 93 9.48 -6.07 -7.01
N MET A 94 10.27 -5.17 -6.43
CA MET A 94 10.62 -3.88 -7.03
C MET A 94 12.09 -3.56 -6.70
N CYS A 95 12.82 -2.96 -7.64
CA CYS A 95 14.25 -2.64 -7.46
C CYS A 95 15.12 -3.85 -7.04
N ASN A 96 14.81 -5.06 -7.54
CA ASN A 96 15.43 -6.33 -7.14
C ASN A 96 15.24 -6.75 -5.66
N VAL A 97 14.41 -6.04 -4.91
CA VAL A 97 14.06 -6.34 -3.51
C VAL A 97 12.69 -6.97 -3.47
N THR A 98 12.51 -7.98 -2.63
CA THR A 98 11.19 -8.56 -2.35
C THR A 98 10.68 -7.94 -1.06
N LEU A 99 9.51 -7.30 -1.13
CA LEU A 99 8.86 -6.77 0.06
C LEU A 99 8.23 -7.90 0.88
N PRO A 100 8.07 -7.70 2.20
CA PRO A 100 7.19 -8.51 3.00
C PRO A 100 5.75 -8.40 2.49
N ASP A 101 4.91 -9.34 2.89
CA ASP A 101 3.50 -9.34 2.52
C ASP A 101 2.81 -8.05 2.99
N LEU A 102 2.02 -7.46 2.09
CA LEU A 102 1.22 -6.26 2.36
C LEU A 102 -0.25 -6.59 2.25
N GLY A 103 -1.05 -6.18 3.23
CA GLY A 103 -2.50 -6.09 3.03
C GLY A 103 -2.81 -4.86 2.19
N VAL A 104 -3.74 -5.00 1.26
CA VAL A 104 -4.17 -3.96 0.33
C VAL A 104 -5.67 -3.82 0.44
N PHE A 105 -6.11 -2.67 0.91
CA PHE A 105 -7.51 -2.29 0.97
C PHE A 105 -7.86 -1.38 -0.20
N ILE A 106 -9.01 -1.65 -0.80
CA ILE A 106 -9.54 -0.91 -1.94
C ILE A 106 -10.83 -0.23 -1.49
N PHE A 107 -10.82 1.10 -1.48
CA PHE A 107 -11.99 1.96 -1.22
C PHE A 107 -12.30 2.83 -2.45
N PRO A 108 -13.48 3.48 -2.54
CA PRO A 108 -13.84 4.28 -3.72
C PRO A 108 -12.87 5.45 -4.01
N ASP A 109 -12.22 5.99 -3.00
CA ASP A 109 -11.34 7.17 -3.08
C ASP A 109 -9.95 6.93 -2.47
N GLN A 110 -9.62 5.69 -2.12
CA GLN A 110 -8.40 5.39 -1.38
C GLN A 110 -7.87 3.98 -1.66
N LEU A 111 -6.53 3.88 -1.69
CA LEU A 111 -5.82 2.64 -1.47
C LEU A 111 -5.14 2.70 -0.11
N ALA A 112 -5.18 1.60 0.63
CA ALA A 112 -4.47 1.49 1.90
C ALA A 112 -3.59 0.24 1.91
N LEU A 113 -2.38 0.40 2.43
CA LEU A 113 -1.39 -0.66 2.58
C LEU A 113 -1.18 -0.90 4.07
N ASP A 114 -1.59 -2.06 4.57
CA ASP A 114 -1.16 -2.50 5.88
C ASP A 114 0.06 -3.40 5.78
N TYR A 115 0.81 -3.50 6.87
CA TYR A 115 1.93 -4.42 6.95
C TYR A 115 2.08 -4.98 8.35
N ARG A 116 2.60 -6.20 8.42
CA ARG A 116 3.05 -6.78 9.69
C ARG A 116 4.41 -6.20 10.05
N MET A 117 4.57 -5.73 11.29
CA MET A 117 5.88 -5.34 11.83
C MET A 117 6.73 -6.58 12.15
N GLY A 118 8.05 -6.42 12.24
CA GLY A 118 8.96 -7.48 12.67
C GLY A 118 10.29 -7.51 11.93
N SER A 119 11.07 -8.55 12.24
CA SER A 119 12.45 -8.74 11.76
C SER A 119 12.62 -8.95 10.26
N HIS A 120 11.53 -9.11 9.50
CA HIS A 120 11.57 -9.17 8.05
C HIS A 120 11.82 -7.81 7.40
N TRP A 121 11.63 -6.70 8.12
CA TRP A 121 11.94 -5.35 7.65
C TRP A 121 13.42 -4.98 7.84
N ASP A 122 13.94 -4.25 6.86
CA ASP A 122 15.25 -3.60 6.91
C ASP A 122 15.18 -2.30 6.11
N GLY A 123 16.25 -1.48 6.17
CA GLY A 123 16.29 -0.20 5.47
C GLY A 123 16.09 -0.28 3.96
N THR A 124 16.50 -1.39 3.34
CA THR A 124 16.32 -1.59 1.89
C THR A 124 14.87 -1.85 1.57
N LYS A 125 14.17 -2.67 2.36
CA LYS A 125 12.73 -2.93 2.17
C LYS A 125 11.88 -1.71 2.48
N VAL A 126 12.23 -0.94 3.51
CA VAL A 126 11.54 0.33 3.81
C VAL A 126 11.72 1.33 2.66
N GLU A 127 12.91 1.44 2.09
CA GLU A 127 13.13 2.27 0.89
C GLU A 127 12.24 1.81 -0.28
N VAL A 128 12.16 0.51 -0.54
CA VAL A 128 11.32 -0.02 -1.62
C VAL A 128 9.82 0.15 -1.35
N LEU A 129 9.37 0.06 -0.09
CA LEU A 129 8.00 0.42 0.28
C LEU A 129 7.73 1.91 -0.01
N PHE A 130 8.66 2.80 0.30
CA PHE A 130 8.52 4.23 -0.01
C PHE A 130 8.46 4.49 -1.52
N ARG A 131 9.25 3.77 -2.32
CA ARG A 131 9.14 3.82 -3.80
C ARG A 131 7.80 3.32 -4.28
N LEU A 132 7.29 2.22 -3.72
CA LEU A 132 5.97 1.70 -4.05
C LEU A 132 4.87 2.74 -3.76
N VAL A 133 4.90 3.37 -2.60
CA VAL A 133 3.96 4.43 -2.22
C VAL A 133 4.08 5.65 -3.16
N ALA A 134 5.30 5.99 -3.61
CA ALA A 134 5.50 7.09 -4.55
C ALA A 134 4.86 6.81 -5.92
N GLU A 135 5.01 5.58 -6.44
CA GLU A 135 4.38 5.16 -7.71
C GLU A 135 2.85 5.16 -7.62
N LEU A 136 2.29 4.81 -6.45
CA LEU A 136 0.86 4.89 -6.18
C LEU A 136 0.35 6.33 -6.09
N LEU A 137 1.08 7.21 -5.41
CA LEU A 137 0.75 8.64 -5.37
C LEU A 137 0.85 9.28 -6.76
N ALA A 138 1.81 8.87 -7.58
CA ALA A 138 1.98 9.39 -8.94
C ALA A 138 0.78 9.10 -9.87
N GLN A 139 -0.12 8.19 -9.49
CA GLN A 139 -1.38 7.94 -10.22
C GLN A 139 -2.34 9.13 -10.17
N ASP A 140 -2.19 10.02 -9.18
CA ASP A 140 -3.05 11.20 -9.01
C ASP A 140 -2.26 12.38 -8.42
N PRO A 141 -2.03 13.45 -9.20
CA PRO A 141 -1.35 14.65 -8.72
C PRO A 141 -2.02 15.34 -7.51
N GLY A 142 -3.31 15.08 -7.27
CA GLY A 142 -4.04 15.56 -6.10
C GLY A 142 -4.02 14.62 -4.90
N ALA A 143 -3.35 13.47 -5.00
CA ALA A 143 -3.34 12.49 -3.92
C ALA A 143 -2.50 12.94 -2.73
N SER A 144 -2.87 12.44 -1.56
CA SER A 144 -2.17 12.72 -0.30
C SER A 144 -1.95 11.45 0.51
N LEU A 145 -0.85 11.43 1.25
CA LEU A 145 -0.49 10.34 2.14
C LEU A 145 -1.02 10.62 3.55
N SER A 146 -1.60 9.63 4.20
CA SER A 146 -1.89 9.65 5.63
C SER A 146 -1.53 8.31 6.27
N LEU A 147 -1.38 8.32 7.59
CA LEU A 147 -1.24 7.11 8.40
C LEU A 147 -2.51 6.89 9.21
N GLU A 148 -2.82 5.63 9.55
CA GLU A 148 -3.85 5.34 10.53
C GLU A 148 -3.52 6.01 11.89
N VAL A 149 -4.55 6.19 12.72
CA VAL A 149 -4.54 6.98 13.96
C VAL A 149 -3.47 6.52 14.97
N LEU A 150 -2.98 5.30 14.87
CA LEU A 150 -1.89 4.75 15.67
C LEU A 150 -0.62 4.75 14.79
N PRO A 151 0.18 5.83 14.88
CA PRO A 151 0.89 6.14 16.13
C PRO A 151 0.66 7.57 16.68
N PRO A 152 1.25 7.93 17.85
CA PRO A 152 1.18 9.28 18.40
C PRO A 152 1.56 10.36 17.37
N ASP A 153 1.01 11.58 17.50
CA ASP A 153 1.20 12.65 16.51
C ASP A 153 2.67 12.97 16.21
N VAL A 154 3.55 12.81 17.20
CA VAL A 154 5.01 12.99 17.04
C VAL A 154 5.59 11.96 16.07
N GLU A 155 5.12 10.72 16.12
CA GLU A 155 5.54 9.67 15.21
C GLU A 155 4.98 9.91 13.80
N LYS A 156 3.70 10.29 13.68
CA LYS A 156 3.15 10.71 12.37
C LYS A 156 3.97 11.83 11.74
N ALA A 157 4.37 12.83 12.52
CA ALA A 157 5.22 13.93 12.05
C ALA A 157 6.57 13.41 11.54
N ARG A 158 7.24 12.52 12.28
CA ARG A 158 8.50 11.90 11.85
C ARG A 158 8.37 11.12 10.55
N PHE A 159 7.29 10.35 10.38
CA PHE A 159 7.04 9.65 9.14
C PHE A 159 6.83 10.63 7.97
N HIS A 160 6.03 11.68 8.16
CA HIS A 160 5.82 12.71 7.14
C HIS A 160 7.10 13.48 6.79
N GLU A 161 7.96 13.78 7.77
CA GLU A 161 9.26 14.41 7.53
C GLU A 161 10.18 13.50 6.73
N ALA A 162 10.26 12.21 7.10
CA ALA A 162 11.03 11.21 6.36
C ALA A 162 10.48 11.04 4.93
N TRP A 163 9.17 10.98 4.75
CA TRP A 163 8.50 10.94 3.45
C TRP A 163 8.86 12.15 2.59
N ASN A 164 8.70 13.35 3.14
CA ASN A 164 9.03 14.60 2.43
C ASN A 164 10.50 14.63 2.03
N ARG A 165 11.41 14.21 2.91
CA ARG A 165 12.83 14.13 2.56
C ARG A 165 13.08 13.11 1.44
N PHE A 166 12.44 11.94 1.52
CA PHE A 166 12.59 10.88 0.53
C PHE A 166 12.20 11.33 -0.87
N ILE A 167 11.02 11.93 -1.05
CA ILE A 167 10.53 12.36 -2.38
C ILE A 167 11.35 13.48 -3.01
N HIS A 168 12.11 14.25 -2.21
CA HIS A 168 13.01 15.28 -2.73
C HIS A 168 14.42 14.75 -3.05
N GLU A 169 14.91 13.78 -2.28
CA GLU A 169 16.27 13.26 -2.42
C GLU A 169 16.38 12.03 -3.34
N CYS A 170 15.26 11.33 -3.58
CA CYS A 170 15.22 10.03 -4.26
C CYS A 170 14.11 9.97 -5.32
N PRO A 171 14.30 10.60 -6.49
CA PRO A 171 13.41 10.42 -7.62
C PRO A 171 13.43 8.98 -8.16
#